data_AF-Q96BD8-F1
#
_entry.id   AF-Q96BD8-F1
#
_cell.length_a   1.000
_cell.length_b   1.000
_cell.length_c   1.000
_cell.angle_alpha   90.00
_cell.angle_beta   90.00
_cell.angle_gamma   90.00
#
_symmetry.space_group_name_H-M   'P 1'
#
loop_
_entity.id
_entity.type
_entity.pdbx_description
1 polymer ?
#
loop_
_entity_poly.entity_id
_entity_poly.type
_entity_poly.pdbx_seq_one_letter_code
_entity_poly.pdbx_strand_id
1 'polypeptide(L)'
;MASSDLEQLCSHVNEKIGNIKKTLSLRNCGQEPTLKTVLNKIGDEIIVINELLNKLELEIQYQEQTNNSLKELCESLEEDYKDIEHLKENVPSHLPQVTVTQSCVKGSDLDPEEPIKVEEPEPVKKPPKEQRSIKEMPFITCDEFNGVPSYMKSRLTYNQINDVIKEINKAVISKYKILHQPKKSMNSVTRNLYHRFIDEETKDTKGRYFIVEADIKEFTTLKADKKFHVLLNILRHCRRLSEVRGGGLTRYVIT
;
A
#
# COMPACT_ATOMS: atom_id res chain seq x y z
N MET A 1 27.00 -0.29 60.27
CA MET A 1 25.74 0.40 59.92
C MET A 1 25.90 1.92 60.02
N ALA A 2 26.30 2.50 61.16
CA ALA A 2 26.41 3.97 61.33
C ALA A 2 27.22 4.75 60.25
N SER A 3 28.30 4.17 59.69
CA SER A 3 29.07 4.84 58.60
C SER A 3 28.23 5.05 57.34
N SER A 4 27.36 4.09 57.00
CA SER A 4 26.46 4.17 55.85
C SER A 4 25.46 5.30 56.02
N ASP A 5 24.92 5.48 57.23
CA ASP A 5 23.92 6.52 57.50
C ASP A 5 24.54 7.93 57.39
N LEU A 6 25.78 8.09 57.87
CA LEU A 6 26.52 9.35 57.74
C LEU A 6 26.87 9.65 56.28
N GLU A 7 27.31 8.66 55.50
CA GLU A 7 27.60 8.82 54.07
C GLU A 7 26.34 9.18 53.27
N GLN A 8 25.20 8.56 53.57
CA GLN A 8 23.91 8.91 52.97
C GLN A 8 23.48 10.33 53.34
N LEU A 9 23.62 10.72 54.61
CA LEU A 9 23.32 12.07 55.06
C LEU A 9 24.20 13.12 54.35
N CYS A 10 25.51 12.89 54.29
CA CYS A 10 26.45 13.75 53.57
C CYS A 10 26.09 13.85 52.09
N SER A 11 25.74 12.74 51.45
CA SER A 11 25.30 12.72 50.05
C SER A 11 24.02 13.53 49.85
N HIS A 12 23.02 13.36 50.72
CA HIS A 12 21.77 14.11 50.68
C HIS A 12 21.99 15.61 50.89
N VAL A 13 22.80 16.00 51.88
CA VAL A 13 23.15 17.40 52.14
C VAL A 13 23.87 18.00 50.92
N ASN A 14 24.82 17.28 50.33
CA ASN A 14 25.52 17.72 49.12
C ASN A 14 24.57 17.86 47.93
N GLU A 15 23.60 16.96 47.77
CA GLU A 15 22.55 17.06 46.76
C GLU A 15 21.69 18.31 46.97
N LYS A 16 21.26 18.59 48.21
CA LYS A 16 20.50 19.80 48.56
C LYS A 16 21.30 21.07 48.30
N ILE A 17 22.58 21.11 48.69
CA ILE A 17 23.50 22.22 48.37
C ILE A 17 23.63 22.37 46.85
N GLY A 18 23.76 21.27 46.12
CA GLY A 18 23.78 21.26 44.65
C GLY A 18 22.52 21.85 44.04
N ASN A 19 21.35 21.48 44.55
CA ASN A 19 20.06 22.03 44.13
C ASN A 19 19.95 23.53 44.44
N ILE A 20 20.37 23.99 45.62
CA ILE A 20 20.42 25.42 45.96
C ILE A 20 21.32 26.19 44.98
N LYS A 21 22.51 25.66 44.66
CA LYS A 21 23.43 26.28 43.68
C LYS A 21 22.80 26.39 42.29
N LYS A 22 22.10 25.35 41.83
CA LYS A 22 21.35 25.36 40.57
C LYS A 22 20.23 26.40 40.59
N THR A 23 19.45 26.46 41.66
CA THR A 23 18.37 27.46 41.83
C THR A 23 18.90 28.90 41.81
N LEU A 24 20.03 29.17 42.47
CA LEU A 24 20.68 30.48 42.44
C LEU A 24 21.17 30.83 41.03
N SER A 25 21.73 29.87 40.29
CA SER A 25 22.16 30.06 38.91
C SER A 25 20.97 30.39 37.99
N LEU A 26 19.84 29.67 38.14
CA LEU A 26 18.61 29.94 37.41
C LEU A 26 18.02 31.33 37.73
N ARG A 27 18.05 31.74 39.00
CA ARG A 27 17.63 33.09 39.40
C ARG A 27 18.46 34.17 38.70
N ASN A 28 19.77 33.98 38.63
CA ASN A 28 20.67 34.91 37.94
C ASN A 28 20.39 34.94 36.42
N CYS A 29 20.10 33.80 35.79
CA CYS A 29 19.64 33.75 34.39
C CYS A 29 18.34 34.56 34.17
N GLY A 30 17.46 34.63 35.17
CA GLY A 30 16.24 35.44 35.10
C GLY A 30 16.46 36.96 35.19
N GLN A 31 17.64 37.41 35.63
CA GLN A 31 18.00 38.82 35.74
C GLN A 31 18.57 39.36 34.42
N GLU A 32 19.27 38.54 33.65
CA GLU A 32 19.81 38.92 32.34
C GLU A 32 18.70 38.83 31.26
N PRO A 33 18.36 39.94 30.56
CA PRO A 33 17.23 39.95 29.63
C PRO A 33 17.34 38.93 28.48
N THR A 34 18.55 38.69 28.00
CA THR A 34 18.88 37.72 26.94
C THR A 34 18.59 36.28 27.39
N LEU A 35 19.13 35.87 28.54
CA LEU A 35 18.92 34.54 29.13
C LEU A 35 17.47 34.31 29.52
N LYS A 36 16.79 35.33 30.08
CA LYS A 36 15.36 35.27 30.37
C LYS A 36 14.53 34.99 29.10
N THR A 37 14.89 35.63 27.99
CA THR A 37 14.22 35.40 26.70
C THR A 37 14.42 33.96 26.21
N VAL A 38 15.64 33.42 26.33
CA VAL A 38 15.92 32.02 25.97
C VAL A 38 15.15 31.05 26.87
N LEU A 39 15.12 31.30 28.19
CA LEU A 39 14.40 30.46 29.14
C LEU A 39 12.89 30.44 28.87
N ASN A 40 12.29 31.58 28.53
CA ASN A 40 10.88 31.65 28.14
C ASN A 40 10.61 30.83 26.87
N LYS A 41 11.47 30.94 25.85
CA LYS A 41 11.36 30.12 24.63
C LYS A 41 11.41 28.63 24.93
N ILE A 42 12.31 28.19 25.81
CA ILE A 42 12.39 26.80 26.26
C ILE A 42 11.08 26.40 26.97
N GLY A 43 10.53 27.28 27.81
CA GLY A 43 9.23 27.07 28.45
C GLY A 43 8.09 26.88 27.43
N ASP A 44 8.03 27.73 26.42
CA ASP A 44 7.04 27.64 25.33
C ASP A 44 7.23 26.35 24.53
N GLU A 45 8.47 25.95 24.21
CA GLU A 45 8.77 24.68 23.54
C GLU A 45 8.34 23.46 24.36
N ILE A 46 8.54 23.47 25.69
CA ILE A 46 8.08 22.39 26.58
C ILE A 46 6.55 22.27 26.54
N ILE A 47 5.82 23.40 26.53
CA ILE A 47 4.36 23.41 26.41
C ILE A 47 3.94 22.77 25.08
N VAL A 48 4.56 23.17 23.97
CA VAL A 48 4.29 22.60 22.64
C VAL A 48 4.59 21.09 22.60
N ILE A 49 5.71 20.65 23.19
CA ILE A 49 6.05 19.21 23.28
C ILE A 49 5.00 18.46 24.08
N ASN A 50 4.55 19.00 25.22
CA ASN A 50 3.51 18.37 26.04
C ASN A 50 2.18 18.23 25.27
N GLU A 51 1.78 19.26 24.51
CA GLU A 51 0.60 19.18 23.64
C GLU A 51 0.75 18.12 22.53
N LEU A 52 1.94 17.98 21.95
CA LEU A 52 2.22 16.96 20.94
C LEU A 52 2.20 15.54 21.55
N LEU A 53 2.74 15.37 22.76
CA LEU A 53 2.69 14.09 23.48
C LEU A 53 1.26 13.67 23.80
N ASN A 54 0.41 14.61 24.24
CA ASN A 54 -1.01 14.34 24.47
C ASN A 54 -1.74 13.93 23.18
N LYS A 55 -1.43 14.57 22.04
CA LYS A 55 -1.99 14.17 20.73
C LYS A 55 -1.53 12.77 20.32
N LEU A 56 -0.25 12.45 20.55
CA LEU A 56 0.30 11.13 20.25
C LEU A 56 -0.36 10.05 21.11
N GLU A 57 -0.62 10.33 22.40
CA GLU A 57 -1.32 9.40 23.28
C GLU A 57 -2.74 9.08 22.78
N LEU A 58 -3.48 10.11 22.34
CA LEU A 58 -4.81 9.92 21.74
C LEU A 58 -4.76 9.10 20.45
N GLU A 59 -3.77 9.34 19.59
CA GLU A 59 -3.58 8.58 18.35
C GLU A 59 -3.24 7.10 18.62
N ILE A 60 -2.40 6.84 19.63
CA ILE A 60 -2.07 5.47 20.04
C ILE A 60 -3.34 4.74 20.50
N GLN A 61 -4.16 5.36 21.34
CA GLN A 61 -5.43 4.76 21.80
C GLN A 61 -6.39 4.45 20.63
N TYR A 62 -6.51 5.38 19.68
CA TYR A 62 -7.33 5.17 18.48
C TYR A 62 -6.81 3.99 17.63
N GLN A 63 -5.49 3.90 17.45
CA GLN A 63 -4.86 2.84 16.69
C GLN A 63 -4.98 1.48 17.40
N GLU A 64 -4.85 1.43 18.72
CA GLU A 64 -5.07 0.23 19.52
C GLU A 64 -6.51 -0.27 19.41
N GLN A 65 -7.50 0.64 19.50
CA GLN A 65 -8.91 0.28 19.31
C GLN A 65 -9.17 -0.27 17.91
N THR A 66 -8.65 0.40 16.87
CA THR A 66 -8.79 -0.03 15.48
C THR A 66 -8.15 -1.40 15.24
N ASN A 67 -6.97 -1.64 15.85
CA ASN A 67 -6.27 -2.93 15.76
C ASN A 67 -7.06 -4.05 16.46
N ASN A 68 -7.64 -3.77 17.63
CA ASN A 68 -8.50 -4.74 18.32
C ASN A 68 -9.71 -5.12 17.47
N SER A 69 -10.41 -4.16 16.86
CA SER A 69 -11.54 -4.45 15.96
C SER A 69 -11.11 -5.22 14.70
N LEU A 70 -9.94 -4.90 14.13
CA LEU A 70 -9.39 -5.66 13.01
C LEU A 70 -9.05 -7.10 13.41
N LYS A 71 -8.51 -7.30 14.62
CA LYS A 71 -8.20 -8.62 15.15
C LYS A 71 -9.47 -9.45 15.35
N GLU A 72 -10.51 -8.87 15.95
CA GLU A 72 -11.83 -9.52 16.08
C GLU A 72 -12.42 -9.92 14.72
N LEU A 73 -12.32 -9.05 13.72
CA LEU A 73 -12.76 -9.36 12.35
C LEU A 73 -11.96 -10.51 11.74
N CYS A 74 -10.64 -10.54 11.93
CA CYS A 74 -9.79 -11.64 11.46
C CYS A 74 -10.14 -12.96 12.15
N GLU A 75 -10.41 -12.94 13.46
CA GLU A 75 -10.82 -14.12 14.22
C GLU A 75 -12.17 -14.66 13.72
N SER A 76 -13.15 -13.78 13.47
CA SER A 76 -14.44 -14.16 12.87
C SER A 76 -14.28 -14.74 11.45
N LEU A 77 -13.40 -14.15 10.64
CA LEU A 77 -13.15 -14.67 9.29
C LEU A 77 -12.47 -16.05 9.34
N GLU A 78 -11.58 -16.28 10.30
CA GLU A 78 -10.93 -17.58 10.49
C GLU A 78 -11.94 -18.67 10.89
N GLU A 79 -12.93 -18.32 11.71
CA GLU A 79 -14.07 -19.19 12.04
C GLU A 79 -14.89 -19.54 10.79
N ASP A 80 -15.29 -18.54 10.01
CA ASP A 80 -16.01 -18.76 8.74
C ASP A 80 -15.23 -19.66 7.77
N TYR A 81 -13.91 -19.50 7.68
CA TYR A 81 -13.06 -20.36 6.85
C TYR A 81 -13.05 -21.80 7.33
N LYS A 82 -13.01 -22.04 8.65
CA LYS A 82 -13.08 -23.39 9.23
C LYS A 82 -14.43 -24.02 8.92
N ASP A 83 -15.52 -23.26 9.01
CA ASP A 83 -16.86 -23.72 8.67
C ASP A 83 -17.00 -24.08 7.19
N ILE A 84 -16.41 -23.28 6.30
CA ILE A 84 -16.40 -23.55 4.86
C ILE A 84 -15.61 -24.82 4.53
N GLU A 85 -14.43 -25.01 5.12
CA GLU A 85 -13.65 -26.24 4.91
C GLU A 85 -14.37 -27.46 5.46
N HIS A 86 -15.01 -27.36 6.64
CA HIS A 86 -15.86 -28.41 7.17
C HIS A 86 -17.04 -28.72 6.23
N LEU A 87 -17.72 -27.70 5.69
CA LEU A 87 -18.83 -27.88 4.73
C LEU A 87 -18.36 -28.57 3.44
N LYS A 88 -17.16 -28.21 2.96
CA LYS A 88 -16.54 -28.80 1.77
C LYS A 88 -16.16 -30.26 1.97
N GLU A 89 -15.70 -30.63 3.16
CA GLU A 89 -15.39 -32.03 3.51
C GLU A 89 -16.64 -32.88 3.70
N ASN A 90 -17.75 -32.26 4.11
CA ASN A 90 -19.01 -32.93 4.44
C ASN A 90 -20.10 -32.74 3.39
N VAL A 91 -19.76 -32.42 2.13
CA VAL A 91 -20.76 -32.29 1.04
C VAL A 91 -21.46 -33.64 0.83
N PRO A 92 -22.80 -33.73 1.03
CA PRO A 92 -23.54 -34.95 0.75
C PRO A 92 -23.40 -35.39 -0.71
N SER A 93 -23.15 -36.68 -0.93
CA SER A 93 -22.99 -37.27 -2.28
C SER A 93 -24.26 -37.22 -3.14
N HIS A 94 -25.41 -36.94 -2.52
CA HIS A 94 -26.71 -36.80 -3.19
C HIS A 94 -26.99 -35.37 -3.69
N LEU A 95 -26.16 -34.39 -3.32
CA LEU A 95 -26.31 -33.04 -3.85
C LEU A 95 -25.79 -33.01 -5.30
N PRO A 96 -26.45 -32.27 -6.20
CA PRO A 96 -25.94 -32.04 -7.54
C PRO A 96 -24.51 -31.50 -7.41
N GLN A 97 -23.53 -32.22 -7.94
CA GLN A 97 -22.18 -31.68 -8.09
C GLN A 97 -22.32 -30.45 -8.97
N VAL A 98 -22.27 -29.26 -8.35
CA VAL A 98 -22.10 -28.01 -9.07
C VAL A 98 -20.69 -28.07 -9.63
N THR A 99 -20.57 -28.78 -10.74
CA THR A 99 -19.43 -28.64 -11.63
C THR A 99 -19.46 -27.19 -12.05
N VAL A 100 -18.52 -26.43 -11.50
CA VAL A 100 -18.22 -25.05 -11.88
C VAL A 100 -17.65 -25.08 -13.29
N THR A 101 -18.51 -25.41 -14.25
CA THR A 101 -18.24 -25.37 -15.68
C THR A 101 -19.26 -24.40 -16.25
N GLN A 102 -18.84 -23.14 -16.29
CA GLN A 102 -19.29 -22.09 -17.19
C GLN A 102 -20.56 -22.41 -17.99
N SER A 103 -21.67 -21.90 -17.46
CA SER A 103 -23.01 -21.93 -18.05
C SER A 103 -23.06 -21.33 -19.47
N CYS A 104 -23.70 -22.11 -20.37
CA CYS A 104 -24.42 -21.73 -21.60
C CYS A 104 -23.56 -21.26 -22.80
N VAL A 105 -22.90 -22.15 -23.53
CA VAL A 105 -23.39 -23.06 -24.60
C VAL A 105 -24.32 -22.39 -25.63
N LYS A 106 -23.72 -21.98 -26.75
CA LYS A 106 -24.38 -21.80 -28.06
C LYS A 106 -24.69 -23.18 -28.64
N GLY A 107 -25.91 -23.35 -29.14
CA GLY A 107 -26.32 -24.55 -29.88
C GLY A 107 -25.64 -24.66 -31.25
N SER A 108 -25.27 -25.89 -31.59
CA SER A 108 -25.23 -26.39 -32.97
C SER A 108 -25.08 -27.90 -32.92
N ASP A 109 -26.13 -28.59 -33.35
CA ASP A 109 -26.19 -30.02 -33.64
C ASP A 109 -25.09 -30.46 -34.61
N LEU A 110 -24.30 -31.47 -34.23
CA LEU A 110 -23.65 -32.40 -35.17
C LEU A 110 -23.47 -33.75 -34.48
N ASP A 111 -24.33 -34.67 -34.91
CA ASP A 111 -24.23 -36.13 -35.06
C ASP A 111 -23.22 -36.96 -34.21
N PRO A 112 -23.68 -38.04 -33.54
CA PRO A 112 -22.85 -39.01 -32.84
C PRO A 112 -22.49 -40.20 -33.75
N GLU A 113 -21.21 -40.35 -34.11
CA GLU A 113 -20.65 -41.63 -34.58
C GLU A 113 -19.51 -42.13 -33.68
N GLU A 114 -19.80 -43.33 -33.17
CA GLU A 114 -19.05 -44.43 -32.59
C GLU A 114 -17.63 -44.33 -31.97
N PRO A 115 -17.37 -45.16 -30.93
CA PRO A 115 -16.17 -45.12 -30.11
C PRO A 115 -15.09 -46.12 -30.56
N ILE A 116 -14.00 -46.14 -29.78
CA ILE A 116 -12.92 -47.14 -29.71
C ILE A 116 -11.62 -46.70 -30.40
N LYS A 117 -10.72 -46.12 -29.60
CA LYS A 117 -9.44 -46.77 -29.30
C LYS A 117 -8.81 -46.17 -28.05
N VAL A 118 -8.46 -47.09 -27.18
CA VAL A 118 -7.87 -46.94 -25.86
C VAL A 118 -6.38 -46.72 -26.04
N GLU A 119 -5.85 -45.59 -25.61
CA GLU A 119 -4.45 -45.49 -25.23
C GLU A 119 -4.36 -44.63 -23.97
N GLU A 120 -3.84 -45.27 -22.92
CA GLU A 120 -3.69 -44.76 -21.56
C GLU A 120 -2.72 -43.57 -21.45
N PRO A 121 -2.74 -42.84 -20.33
CA PRO A 121 -2.37 -41.43 -20.29
C PRO A 121 -0.92 -41.17 -19.89
N GLU A 122 -0.31 -40.14 -20.48
CA GLU A 122 0.75 -39.36 -19.81
C GLU A 122 0.14 -38.09 -19.18
N PRO A 123 -0.01 -38.04 -17.85
CA PRO A 123 -0.47 -36.86 -17.15
C PRO A 123 0.74 -36.00 -16.75
N VAL A 124 1.34 -35.27 -17.69
CA VAL A 124 2.26 -34.18 -17.29
C VAL A 124 1.41 -32.96 -16.95
N LYS A 125 0.80 -33.00 -15.75
CA LYS A 125 0.25 -31.82 -15.06
C LYS A 125 1.39 -30.82 -14.91
N LYS A 126 1.53 -29.90 -15.87
CA LYS A 126 2.46 -28.79 -15.75
C LYS A 126 2.13 -28.02 -14.47
N PRO A 127 3.15 -27.63 -13.69
CA PRO A 127 2.96 -27.12 -12.34
C PRO A 127 2.10 -25.85 -12.34
N PRO A 128 1.34 -25.60 -11.25
CA PRO A 128 0.41 -24.50 -11.15
C PRO A 128 1.10 -23.20 -11.52
N LYS A 129 0.45 -22.40 -12.36
CA LYS A 129 0.87 -21.06 -12.75
C LYS A 129 1.37 -20.34 -11.51
N GLU A 130 2.69 -20.23 -11.34
CA GLU A 130 3.29 -19.31 -10.37
C GLU A 130 2.77 -17.94 -10.77
N GLN A 131 1.71 -17.52 -10.12
CA GLN A 131 1.02 -16.29 -10.41
C GLN A 131 1.92 -15.20 -9.86
N ARG A 132 2.97 -14.87 -10.61
CA ARG A 132 3.93 -13.83 -10.29
C ARG A 132 3.14 -12.60 -9.89
N SER A 133 3.23 -12.23 -8.62
CA SER A 133 2.47 -11.11 -8.07
C SER A 133 2.90 -9.84 -8.80
N ILE A 134 1.93 -9.22 -9.47
CA ILE A 134 2.13 -7.94 -10.14
C ILE A 134 2.05 -6.86 -9.07
N LYS A 135 3.03 -5.97 -9.02
CA LYS A 135 3.00 -4.86 -8.06
C LYS A 135 1.89 -3.88 -8.44
N GLU A 136 1.00 -3.62 -7.50
CA GLU A 136 -0.09 -2.66 -7.63
C GLU A 136 0.19 -1.41 -6.82
N MET A 137 -0.39 -0.29 -7.26
CA MET A 137 -0.36 0.97 -6.55
C MET A 137 -1.36 0.94 -5.38
N PRO A 138 -0.92 1.17 -4.14
CA PRO A 138 -1.83 1.28 -3.00
C PRO A 138 -2.73 2.51 -3.14
N PHE A 139 -3.98 2.40 -2.67
CA PHE A 139 -4.86 3.56 -2.56
C PHE A 139 -4.28 4.63 -1.62
N ILE A 140 -4.68 5.86 -1.85
CA ILE A 140 -4.42 6.96 -0.92
C ILE A 140 -5.40 6.82 0.24
N THR A 141 -4.94 7.01 1.47
CA THR A 141 -5.78 7.02 2.68
C THR A 141 -6.45 8.38 2.87
N CYS A 142 -7.45 8.45 3.76
CA CYS A 142 -8.09 9.71 4.10
C CYS A 142 -7.09 10.75 4.64
N ASP A 143 -6.14 10.31 5.48
CA ASP A 143 -5.14 11.20 6.09
C ASP A 143 -4.16 11.75 5.05
N GLU A 144 -3.67 10.89 4.16
CA GLU A 144 -2.82 11.30 3.05
C GLU A 144 -3.55 12.29 2.12
N PHE A 145 -4.83 12.04 1.81
CA PHE A 145 -5.66 12.95 1.03
C PHE A 145 -5.85 14.31 1.71
N ASN A 146 -6.09 14.31 3.02
CA ASN A 146 -6.23 15.52 3.81
C ASN A 146 -4.91 16.32 3.83
N GLY A 147 -3.76 15.63 3.88
CA GLY A 147 -2.43 16.20 3.80
C GLY A 147 -2.04 16.80 2.44
N VAL A 148 -2.73 16.45 1.34
CA VAL A 148 -2.45 17.06 0.03
C VAL A 148 -2.78 18.56 0.07
N PRO A 149 -1.88 19.45 -0.37
CA PRO A 149 -2.13 20.89 -0.43
C PRO A 149 -3.40 21.23 -1.22
N SER A 150 -4.19 22.18 -0.72
CA SER A 150 -5.47 22.60 -1.34
C SER A 150 -5.32 23.00 -2.82
N TYR A 151 -4.23 23.69 -3.16
CA TYR A 151 -3.97 24.12 -4.54
C TYR A 151 -3.74 22.94 -5.51
N MET A 152 -3.26 21.79 -5.02
CA MET A 152 -3.07 20.58 -5.83
C MET A 152 -4.38 19.81 -6.00
N LYS A 153 -5.18 19.69 -4.93
CA LYS A 153 -6.50 19.04 -4.97
C LYS A 153 -7.45 19.76 -5.91
N SER A 154 -7.42 21.10 -5.92
CA SER A 154 -8.42 21.91 -6.63
C SER A 154 -9.82 21.47 -6.18
N ARG A 155 -10.63 20.90 -7.09
CA ARG A 155 -11.97 20.36 -6.80
C ARG A 155 -12.02 18.82 -6.78
N LEU A 156 -10.87 18.15 -6.83
CA LEU A 156 -10.80 16.69 -6.86
C LEU A 156 -11.16 16.09 -5.51
N THR A 157 -12.00 15.06 -5.55
CA THR A 157 -12.42 14.33 -4.35
C THR A 157 -11.54 13.11 -4.12
N TYR A 158 -11.51 12.62 -2.88
CA TYR A 158 -10.84 11.37 -2.49
C TYR A 158 -11.19 10.21 -3.43
N ASN A 159 -12.48 10.00 -3.69
CA ASN A 159 -12.96 8.94 -4.56
C ASN A 159 -12.41 9.07 -5.98
N GLN A 160 -12.40 10.29 -6.54
CA GLN A 160 -11.87 10.51 -7.90
C GLN A 160 -10.39 10.16 -8.03
N ILE A 161 -9.59 10.40 -6.99
CA ILE A 161 -8.17 10.05 -7.00
C ILE A 161 -8.01 8.53 -6.94
N ASN A 162 -8.72 7.87 -6.03
CA ASN A 162 -8.64 6.42 -5.89
C ASN A 162 -9.25 5.66 -7.08
N ASP A 163 -10.26 6.19 -7.76
CA ASP A 163 -10.79 5.61 -9.00
C ASP A 163 -9.75 5.65 -10.14
N VAL A 164 -8.91 6.68 -10.17
CA VAL A 164 -7.78 6.75 -11.13
C VAL A 164 -6.69 5.74 -10.76
N ILE A 165 -6.43 5.52 -9.47
CA ILE A 165 -5.54 4.44 -9.01
C ILE A 165 -6.08 3.07 -9.47
N LYS A 166 -7.39 2.81 -9.39
CA LYS A 166 -8.00 1.58 -9.90
C LYS A 166 -7.74 1.39 -11.40
N GLU A 167 -7.98 2.41 -12.20
CA GLU A 167 -7.74 2.33 -13.66
C GLU A 167 -6.25 2.16 -13.98
N ILE A 168 -5.35 2.84 -13.25
CA ILE A 168 -3.89 2.64 -13.39
C ILE A 168 -3.51 1.19 -13.04
N ASN A 169 -4.00 0.64 -11.93
CA ASN A 169 -3.73 -0.74 -11.54
C ASN A 169 -4.25 -1.73 -12.59
N LYS A 170 -5.43 -1.49 -13.16
CA LYS A 170 -5.95 -2.28 -14.28
C LYS A 170 -5.03 -2.27 -15.50
N ALA A 171 -4.44 -1.11 -15.84
CA ALA A 171 -3.46 -1.02 -16.92
C ALA A 171 -2.16 -1.77 -16.57
N VAL A 172 -1.64 -1.61 -15.34
CA VAL A 172 -0.43 -2.30 -14.87
C VAL A 172 -0.64 -3.82 -14.92
N ILE A 173 -1.74 -4.32 -14.35
CA ILE A 173 -2.08 -5.75 -14.35
C ILE A 173 -2.18 -6.28 -15.79
N SER A 174 -2.90 -5.58 -16.67
CA SER A 174 -3.06 -6.00 -18.06
C SER A 174 -1.72 -6.07 -18.80
N LYS A 175 -0.88 -5.04 -18.67
CA LYS A 175 0.46 -4.99 -19.28
C LYS A 175 1.35 -6.13 -18.79
N TYR A 176 1.49 -6.30 -17.48
CA TYR A 176 2.41 -7.29 -16.91
C TYR A 176 1.88 -8.72 -17.02
N LYS A 177 0.56 -8.91 -17.12
CA LYS A 177 -0.02 -10.21 -17.49
C LYS A 177 0.40 -10.64 -18.90
N ILE A 178 0.48 -9.70 -19.85
CA ILE A 178 1.00 -9.96 -21.20
C ILE A 178 2.51 -10.24 -21.15
N LEU A 179 3.30 -9.45 -20.41
CA LEU A 179 4.74 -9.67 -20.29
C LEU A 179 5.10 -11.04 -19.65
N HIS A 180 4.28 -11.51 -18.72
CA HIS A 180 4.45 -12.82 -18.09
C HIS A 180 3.84 -13.98 -18.89
N GLN A 181 3.04 -13.70 -19.93
CA GLN A 181 2.41 -14.74 -20.74
C GLN A 181 3.48 -15.48 -21.58
N PRO A 182 3.39 -16.82 -21.74
CA PRO A 182 4.27 -17.54 -22.65
C PRO A 182 4.11 -17.07 -24.11
N LYS A 183 5.22 -16.73 -24.78
CA LYS A 183 5.21 -16.23 -26.18
C LYS A 183 4.48 -17.15 -27.17
N LYS A 184 4.49 -18.47 -26.91
CA LYS A 184 3.82 -19.49 -27.74
C LYS A 184 2.29 -19.43 -27.66
N SER A 185 1.71 -18.85 -26.60
CA SER A 185 0.24 -18.74 -26.44
C SER A 185 -0.32 -17.38 -26.84
N MET A 186 0.53 -16.45 -27.30
CA MET A 186 0.10 -15.09 -27.68
C MET A 186 -0.53 -15.08 -29.08
N ASN A 187 -1.64 -14.36 -29.23
CA ASN A 187 -2.17 -13.99 -30.54
C ASN A 187 -1.37 -12.84 -31.17
N SER A 188 -1.72 -12.43 -32.40
CA SER A 188 -1.00 -11.36 -33.13
C SER A 188 -1.03 -10.01 -32.39
N VAL A 189 -2.19 -9.59 -31.88
CA VAL A 189 -2.37 -8.31 -31.18
C VAL A 189 -1.55 -8.27 -29.89
N THR A 190 -1.64 -9.33 -29.07
CA THR A 190 -0.87 -9.47 -27.84
C THR A 190 0.64 -9.50 -28.10
N ARG A 191 1.08 -10.12 -29.21
CA ARG A 191 2.49 -10.15 -29.60
C ARG A 191 3.01 -8.75 -29.96
N ASN A 192 2.22 -7.94 -30.66
CA ASN A 192 2.58 -6.56 -30.97
C ASN A 192 2.69 -5.70 -29.71
N LEU A 193 1.75 -5.85 -28.77
CA LEU A 193 1.82 -5.19 -27.45
C LEU A 193 3.07 -5.63 -26.68
N TYR A 194 3.37 -6.93 -26.67
CA TYR A 194 4.58 -7.45 -26.02
C TYR A 194 5.85 -6.79 -26.59
N HIS A 195 5.99 -6.71 -27.92
CA HIS A 195 7.14 -6.05 -28.53
C HIS A 195 7.22 -4.57 -28.15
N ARG A 196 6.11 -3.84 -28.22
CA ARG A 196 6.06 -2.45 -27.76
C ARG A 196 6.52 -2.30 -26.32
N PHE A 197 6.08 -3.16 -25.40
CA PHE A 197 6.48 -3.07 -23.99
C PHE A 197 7.98 -3.28 -23.77
N ILE A 198 8.60 -4.18 -24.54
CA ILE A 198 10.04 -4.42 -24.48
C ILE A 198 10.82 -3.21 -25.03
N ASP A 199 10.37 -2.65 -26.16
CA ASP A 199 11.00 -1.48 -26.79
C ASP A 199 10.87 -0.21 -25.92
N GLU A 200 9.79 -0.12 -25.16
CA GLU A 200 9.57 0.99 -24.22
C GLU A 200 10.43 0.87 -22.95
N GLU A 201 11.01 -0.28 -22.61
CA GLU A 201 11.84 -0.41 -21.39
C GLU A 201 13.19 0.30 -21.53
N THR A 202 13.62 1.02 -20.48
CA THR A 202 14.95 1.65 -20.41
C THR A 202 15.76 1.11 -19.24
N LYS A 203 17.05 1.48 -19.19
CA LYS A 203 17.94 1.15 -18.07
C LYS A 203 17.38 1.61 -16.72
N ASP A 204 16.69 2.75 -16.69
CA ASP A 204 16.12 3.35 -15.48
C ASP A 204 14.79 2.71 -15.03
N THR A 205 14.10 2.01 -15.94
CA THR A 205 12.84 1.31 -15.62
C THR A 205 13.00 -0.20 -15.53
N LYS A 206 14.16 -0.74 -15.86
CA LYS A 206 14.44 -2.17 -15.82
C LYS A 206 14.20 -2.74 -14.41
N GLY A 207 13.38 -3.78 -14.34
CA GLY A 207 13.01 -4.43 -13.08
C GLY A 207 12.00 -3.65 -12.23
N ARG A 208 11.44 -2.55 -12.75
CA ARG A 208 10.37 -1.80 -12.10
C ARG A 208 9.06 -1.94 -12.87
N TYR A 209 7.95 -1.82 -12.15
CA TYR A 209 6.62 -1.80 -12.77
C TYR A 209 6.32 -0.40 -13.29
N PHE A 210 6.05 -0.25 -14.59
CA PHE A 210 5.75 1.04 -15.18
C PHE A 210 4.72 0.94 -16.31
N ILE A 211 3.99 2.03 -16.51
CA ILE A 211 3.06 2.20 -17.63
C ILE A 211 3.35 3.49 -18.37
N VAL A 212 2.89 3.55 -19.62
CA VAL A 212 2.92 4.76 -20.44
C VAL A 212 1.50 5.18 -20.79
N GLU A 213 1.31 6.38 -21.32
CA GLU A 213 -0.02 6.89 -21.68
C GLU A 213 -0.75 6.01 -22.71
N ALA A 214 0.00 5.37 -23.62
CA ALA A 214 -0.55 4.40 -24.55
C ALA A 214 -1.18 3.18 -23.83
N ASP A 215 -0.61 2.74 -22.70
CA ASP A 215 -1.15 1.62 -21.92
C ASP A 215 -2.47 1.99 -21.24
N ILE A 216 -2.58 3.24 -20.78
CA ILE A 216 -3.83 3.78 -20.24
C ILE A 216 -4.92 3.75 -21.32
N LYS A 217 -4.62 4.22 -22.54
CA LYS A 217 -5.58 4.22 -23.65
C LYS A 217 -5.97 2.81 -24.10
N GLU A 218 -5.04 1.86 -24.03
CA GLU A 218 -5.27 0.47 -24.45
C GLU A 218 -6.14 -0.30 -23.45
N PHE A 219 -5.90 -0.15 -22.14
CA PHE A 219 -6.47 -1.04 -21.12
C PHE A 219 -7.55 -0.40 -20.24
N THR A 220 -7.77 0.90 -20.35
CA THR A 220 -8.64 1.66 -19.43
C THR A 220 -9.59 2.56 -20.20
N THR A 221 -10.61 3.07 -19.50
CA THR A 221 -11.52 4.08 -20.07
C THR A 221 -11.08 5.51 -19.75
N LEU A 222 -9.93 5.66 -19.10
CA LEU A 222 -9.40 6.92 -18.62
C LEU A 222 -8.84 7.77 -19.78
N LYS A 223 -9.27 9.03 -19.84
CA LYS A 223 -8.79 10.00 -20.84
C LYS A 223 -7.53 10.70 -20.32
N ALA A 224 -6.49 10.74 -21.13
CA ALA A 224 -5.26 11.48 -20.84
C ALA A 224 -5.44 12.98 -21.11
N ASP A 225 -6.29 13.62 -20.31
CA ASP A 225 -6.59 15.05 -20.40
C ASP A 225 -5.83 15.85 -19.32
N LYS A 226 -6.11 17.15 -19.24
CA LYS A 226 -5.53 18.02 -18.19
C LYS A 226 -5.85 17.52 -16.79
N LYS A 227 -7.04 16.94 -16.56
CA LYS A 227 -7.45 16.42 -15.25
C LYS A 227 -6.60 15.22 -14.88
N PHE A 228 -6.31 14.32 -15.83
CA PHE A 228 -5.41 13.19 -15.62
C PHE A 228 -4.00 13.63 -15.19
N HIS A 229 -3.42 14.65 -15.82
CA HIS A 229 -2.09 15.13 -15.42
C HIS A 229 -2.08 15.80 -14.03
N VAL A 230 -3.18 16.47 -13.64
CA VAL A 230 -3.34 16.97 -12.26
C VAL A 230 -3.39 15.80 -11.27
N LEU A 231 -4.14 14.74 -11.59
CA LEU A 231 -4.19 13.53 -10.77
C LEU A 231 -2.82 12.86 -10.65
N LEU A 232 -2.06 12.71 -11.75
CA LEU A 232 -0.69 12.21 -11.72
C LEU A 232 0.22 13.04 -10.81
N ASN A 233 0.01 14.36 -10.77
CA ASN A 233 0.77 15.25 -9.88
C ASN A 233 0.46 14.98 -8.40
N ILE A 234 -0.81 14.74 -8.07
CA ILE A 234 -1.22 14.33 -6.71
C ILE A 234 -0.62 12.96 -6.38
N LEU A 235 -0.68 11.99 -7.29
CA LEU A 235 -0.11 10.65 -7.07
C LEU A 235 1.41 10.68 -6.85
N ARG A 236 2.14 11.58 -7.53
CA ARG A 236 3.56 11.82 -7.25
C ARG A 236 3.79 12.43 -5.87
N HIS A 237 2.96 13.39 -5.47
CA HIS A 237 3.03 14.01 -4.15
C HIS A 237 2.81 12.97 -3.04
N CYS A 238 1.81 12.10 -3.22
CA CYS A 238 1.52 10.95 -2.35
C CYS A 238 2.48 9.76 -2.55
N ARG A 239 3.58 9.92 -3.29
CA ARG A 239 4.63 8.91 -3.50
C ARG A 239 4.12 7.57 -4.07
N ARG A 240 3.03 7.59 -4.81
CA ARG A 240 2.44 6.40 -5.45
C ARG A 240 3.11 6.05 -6.78
N LEU A 241 3.62 7.05 -7.47
CA LEU A 241 4.37 6.87 -8.71
C LEU A 241 5.46 7.93 -8.88
N SER A 242 6.39 7.65 -9.78
CA SER A 242 7.40 8.59 -10.26
C SER A 242 7.41 8.65 -11.79
N GLU A 243 7.95 9.73 -12.35
CA GLU A 243 8.07 9.91 -13.79
C GLU A 243 9.53 9.69 -14.22
N VAL A 244 9.73 8.80 -15.20
CA VAL A 244 11.00 8.62 -15.89
C VAL A 244 10.82 9.03 -17.34
N ARG A 245 11.48 10.11 -17.75
CA ARG A 245 11.43 10.64 -19.12
C ARG A 245 12.65 10.20 -19.92
N GLY A 246 12.43 9.73 -21.14
CA GLY A 246 13.52 9.36 -22.05
C GLY A 246 13.02 8.86 -23.39
N GLY A 247 13.73 9.20 -24.48
CA GLY A 247 13.36 8.77 -25.84
C GLY A 247 12.02 9.33 -26.34
N GLY A 248 11.63 10.54 -25.89
CA GLY A 248 10.33 11.13 -26.21
C GLY A 248 9.14 10.48 -25.49
N LEU A 249 9.38 9.52 -24.60
CA LEU A 249 8.36 8.78 -23.88
C LEU A 249 8.46 9.04 -22.36
N THR A 250 7.31 9.25 -21.72
CA THR A 250 7.21 9.39 -20.26
C THR A 250 6.67 8.09 -19.67
N ARG A 251 7.42 7.52 -18.72
CA ARG A 251 7.08 6.27 -18.02
C ARG A 251 6.66 6.60 -16.60
N TYR A 252 5.48 6.17 -16.21
CA TYR A 252 4.97 6.30 -14.85
C TYR A 252 5.31 5.03 -14.07
N VAL A 253 6.34 5.11 -13.23
CA VAL A 253 6.88 3.98 -12.47
C VAL A 253 6.14 3.87 -11.14
N ILE A 254 5.56 2.71 -10.87
CA ILE A 254 4.86 2.39 -9.62
C ILE A 254 5.91 2.27 -8.49
N THR A 255 5.79 3.14 -7.50
CA THR A 255 6.78 3.25 -6.40
C THR A 255 6.45 2.31 -5.26
#